data_AF-A0A9X5VG01-F1
#
_entry.id   AF-A0A9X5VG01-F1
#
_cell.length_a   1.000
_cell.length_b   1.000
_cell.length_c   1.000
_cell.angle_alpha   90.00
_cell.angle_beta   90.00
_cell.angle_gamma   90.00
#
_symmetry.space_group_name_H-M   'P 1'
#
loop_
_entity.id
_entity.type
_entity.pdbx_description
1 polymer ?
#
loop_
_entity_poly.entity_id
_entity_poly.type
_entity_poly.pdbx_seq_one_letter_code
_entity_poly.pdbx_strand_id
1 'polypeptide(L)'
;MVGGNDRLDDDDGGHLIATIFKGSGNMDNLVPMNSNLNRGEWKKLENEWANALNDGDKVRVKITPNYSGNSKRPDSFVIRYKIGDEDRWRLKNFDNVPGGKLDE
;
A
#
# COMPACT_ATOMS: atom_id res chain seq x y z
N MET A 1 -9.66 15.43 -5.33
CA MET A 1 -9.70 14.12 -4.65
C MET A 1 -8.99 13.10 -5.54
N VAL A 2 -8.21 12.19 -4.99
CA VAL A 2 -7.45 11.19 -5.76
C VAL A 2 -8.41 10.17 -6.36
N GLY A 3 -8.24 9.83 -7.64
CA GLY A 3 -9.08 8.88 -8.39
C GLY A 3 -10.17 9.48 -9.27
N GLY A 4 -10.53 10.76 -9.09
CA GLY A 4 -11.59 11.38 -9.89
C GLY A 4 -12.89 10.58 -9.86
N ASN A 5 -13.46 10.29 -11.03
CA ASN A 5 -14.71 9.55 -11.17
C ASN A 5 -14.60 8.05 -10.85
N ASP A 6 -13.38 7.49 -10.81
CA ASP A 6 -13.17 6.06 -10.57
C ASP A 6 -13.05 5.72 -9.08
N ARG A 7 -12.98 6.75 -8.23
CA ARG A 7 -12.96 6.60 -6.77
C ARG A 7 -14.34 6.15 -6.28
N LEU A 8 -14.35 5.20 -5.35
CA LEU A 8 -15.57 4.80 -4.63
C LEU A 8 -15.80 5.69 -3.40
N ASP A 9 -17.05 5.84 -2.97
CA ASP A 9 -17.44 6.66 -1.82
C ASP A 9 -16.78 6.19 -0.51
N ASP A 10 -16.39 4.91 -0.44
CA ASP A 10 -15.71 4.29 0.69
C ASP A 10 -14.19 4.25 0.54
N ASP A 11 -13.61 4.86 -0.49
CA ASP A 11 -12.17 5.01 -0.60
C ASP A 11 -11.64 6.16 0.27
N ASP A 12 -10.42 6.01 0.75
CA ASP A 12 -9.53 7.05 1.27
C ASP A 12 -8.53 7.48 0.17
N GLY A 13 -7.78 8.56 0.41
CA GLY A 13 -6.53 8.80 -0.33
C GLY A 13 -5.43 7.97 0.33
N GLY A 14 -5.22 6.75 -0.13
CA GLY A 14 -4.24 5.82 0.46
C GLY A 14 -2.83 6.14 0.00
N HIS A 15 -1.88 6.25 0.94
CA HIS A 15 -0.48 6.43 0.60
C HIS A 15 0.12 5.09 0.16
N LEU A 16 0.69 5.03 -1.05
CA LEU A 16 1.41 3.84 -1.51
C LEU A 16 2.68 3.61 -0.72
N ILE A 17 3.33 4.66 -0.25
CA ILE A 17 4.45 4.57 0.66
C ILE A 17 4.20 5.65 1.71
N ALA A 18 3.86 5.27 2.94
CA ALA A 18 3.78 6.24 4.03
C ALA A 18 5.05 7.10 4.06
N THR A 19 4.85 8.36 4.39
CA THR A 19 5.81 9.48 4.49
C THR A 19 7.09 9.20 5.31
N ILE A 20 7.19 8.01 5.90
CA ILE A 20 8.29 7.47 6.71
C ILE A 20 9.49 7.07 5.82
N PHE A 21 9.24 6.58 4.61
CA PHE A 21 10.31 6.21 3.68
C PHE A 21 10.69 7.40 2.82
N LYS A 22 11.96 7.80 2.84
CA LYS A 22 12.55 8.87 2.02
C LYS A 22 12.57 8.53 0.51
N GLY A 23 11.52 7.93 -0.06
CA GLY A 23 11.27 7.89 -1.49
C GLY A 23 10.69 9.23 -1.94
N SER A 24 11.11 9.72 -3.11
CA SER A 24 10.78 11.05 -3.65
C SER A 24 9.35 11.49 -3.33
N GLY A 25 9.21 12.51 -2.47
CA GLY A 25 7.95 13.11 -2.05
C GLY A 25 7.25 13.88 -3.17
N ASN A 26 7.01 13.23 -4.30
CA ASN A 26 6.13 13.75 -5.34
C ASN A 26 4.71 13.25 -5.05
N MET A 27 3.72 14.03 -5.47
CA MET A 27 2.28 13.80 -5.29
C MET A 27 1.76 12.48 -5.93
N ASP A 28 2.65 11.65 -6.50
CA ASP A 28 2.40 10.36 -7.13
C ASP A 28 2.17 9.20 -6.13
N ASN A 29 2.28 9.47 -4.83
CA ASN A 29 2.17 8.45 -3.78
C ASN A 29 0.76 8.24 -3.23
N LEU A 30 -0.28 8.82 -3.84
CA LEU A 30 -1.67 8.63 -3.40
C LEU A 30 -2.49 7.90 -4.45
N VAL A 31 -3.24 6.89 -4.02
CA VAL A 31 -4.21 6.16 -4.85
C VAL A 31 -5.57 6.09 -4.15
N PRO A 32 -6.68 5.92 -4.90
CA PRO A 32 -7.95 5.54 -4.30
C PRO A 32 -7.80 4.15 -3.68
N MET A 33 -7.95 4.06 -2.37
CA MET A 33 -7.81 2.80 -1.64
C MET A 33 -8.99 2.65 -0.70
N ASN A 34 -9.59 1.46 -0.66
CA ASN A 34 -10.71 1.19 0.23
C ASN A 34 -10.34 1.56 1.68
N SER A 35 -11.20 2.32 2.38
CA SER A 35 -10.88 2.85 3.70
C SER A 35 -10.63 1.76 4.74
N ASN A 36 -11.31 0.61 4.63
CA ASN A 36 -11.11 -0.49 5.57
C ASN A 36 -9.74 -1.17 5.35
N LEU A 37 -9.35 -1.41 4.10
CA LEU A 37 -7.99 -1.88 3.77
C LEU A 37 -6.92 -0.89 4.25
N ASN A 38 -7.08 0.39 3.89
CA ASN A 38 -6.15 1.47 4.20
C ASN A 38 -5.89 1.59 5.71
N ARG A 39 -6.96 1.61 6.52
CA ARG A 39 -6.87 1.78 7.97
C ARG A 39 -6.60 0.47 8.73
N GLY A 40 -6.77 -0.67 8.07
CA GLY A 40 -6.65 -2.01 8.63
C GLY A 40 -5.34 -2.68 8.22
N GLU A 41 -5.41 -3.64 7.31
CA GLU A 41 -4.27 -4.48 6.92
C GLU A 41 -3.10 -3.69 6.33
N TRP A 42 -3.38 -2.62 5.58
CA TRP A 42 -2.34 -1.75 5.06
C TRP A 42 -1.56 -1.06 6.19
N LYS A 43 -2.28 -0.41 7.12
CA LYS A 43 -1.71 0.23 8.30
C LYS A 43 -0.91 -0.74 9.18
N LYS A 44 -1.34 -2.00 9.32
CA LYS A 44 -0.59 -3.02 10.07
C LYS A 44 0.78 -3.26 9.44
N LEU A 45 0.83 -3.36 8.11
CA LEU A 45 2.07 -3.54 7.36
C LEU A 45 3.00 -2.32 7.49
N GLU A 46 2.44 -1.12 7.41
CA GLU A 46 3.21 0.12 7.64
C GLU A 46 3.79 0.19 9.06
N ASN A 47 3.02 -0.23 10.07
CA ASN A 47 3.51 -0.30 11.45
C ASN A 47 4.62 -1.35 11.65
N GLU A 48 4.53 -2.52 11.02
CA GLU A 48 5.60 -3.54 11.04
C GLU A 48 6.91 -2.93 10.53
N TRP A 49 6.83 -2.23 9.40
CA TRP A 49 8.00 -1.58 8.82
C TRP A 49 8.52 -0.43 9.67
N ALA A 50 7.64 0.40 10.25
CA ALA A 50 8.04 1.49 11.13
C ALA A 50 8.76 0.97 12.38
N ASN A 51 8.28 -0.12 12.98
CA ASN A 51 8.93 -0.75 14.13
C ASN A 51 10.33 -1.27 13.77
N ALA A 52 10.46 -1.98 12.64
CA ALA A 52 11.77 -2.43 12.19
C ALA A 52 12.75 -1.27 11.95
N LEU A 53 12.30 -0.17 11.34
CA LEU A 53 13.14 1.02 11.19
C LEU A 53 13.55 1.63 12.53
N ASN A 54 12.65 1.63 13.53
CA ASN A 54 12.95 2.12 14.88
C ASN A 54 13.98 1.23 15.61
N ASP A 55 13.95 -0.07 15.35
CA ASP A 55 14.90 -1.05 15.89
C ASP A 55 16.28 -0.99 15.19
N GLY A 56 16.43 -0.13 14.18
CA GLY A 56 17.67 0.10 13.45
C GLY A 56 17.83 -0.77 12.19
N ASP A 57 16.81 -1.55 11.83
CA ASP A 57 16.84 -2.36 10.62
C ASP A 57 16.65 -1.52 9.35
N LYS A 58 17.09 -2.08 8.22
CA LYS A 58 16.80 -1.55 6.90
C LYS A 58 15.51 -2.15 6.38
N VAL A 59 14.58 -1.32 5.91
CA VAL A 59 13.38 -1.79 5.23
C VAL A 59 13.42 -1.38 3.77
N ARG A 60 13.25 -2.36 2.86
CA ARG A 60 13.16 -2.14 1.40
C ARG A 60 11.79 -2.58 0.94
N VAL A 61 11.08 -1.72 0.21
CA VAL A 61 9.70 -1.96 -0.24
C VAL A 61 9.56 -1.66 -1.73
N LYS A 62 8.82 -2.49 -2.44
CA LYS A 62 8.35 -2.27 -3.81
C LYS A 62 6.85 -2.57 -3.87
N ILE A 63 6.06 -1.56 -4.20
CA ILE A 63 4.60 -1.67 -4.30
C ILE A 63 4.20 -1.46 -5.76
N THR A 64 3.38 -2.37 -6.26
CA THR A 64 2.88 -2.34 -7.65
C THR A 64 1.35 -2.35 -7.60
N PRO A 65 0.69 -1.19 -7.77
CA PRO A 65 -0.74 -1.14 -7.98
C PRO A 65 -1.09 -1.73 -9.36
N ASN A 66 -2.13 -2.55 -9.43
CA ASN A 66 -2.66 -3.10 -10.67
C ASN A 66 -3.99 -2.43 -11.00
N TYR A 67 -4.18 -2.06 -12.27
CA TYR A 67 -5.37 -1.37 -12.76
C TYR A 67 -5.98 -2.17 -13.92
N SER A 68 -7.30 -2.19 -14.00
CA SER A 68 -8.04 -2.68 -15.15
C SER A 68 -8.49 -1.52 -16.06
N GLY A 69 -8.31 -1.73 -17.36
CA GLY A 69 -8.70 -0.76 -18.38
C GLY A 69 -8.07 0.62 -18.18
N ASN A 70 -8.91 1.66 -18.19
CA ASN A 70 -8.49 3.06 -18.05
C ASN A 70 -8.77 3.63 -16.65
N SER A 71 -9.06 2.77 -15.66
CA SER A 71 -9.39 3.20 -14.29
C SER A 71 -8.20 3.89 -13.61
N LYS A 72 -8.48 4.96 -12.87
CA LYS A 72 -7.54 5.62 -11.95
C LYS A 72 -7.59 5.04 -10.54
N ARG A 73 -8.48 4.08 -10.27
CA ARG A 73 -8.55 3.29 -9.04
C ARG A 73 -7.89 1.93 -9.27
N PRO A 74 -6.87 1.55 -8.49
CA PRO A 74 -6.30 0.21 -8.55
C PRO A 74 -7.34 -0.85 -8.15
N ASP A 75 -7.26 -2.01 -8.77
CA ASP A 75 -8.03 -3.19 -8.36
C ASP A 75 -7.32 -3.96 -7.25
N SER A 76 -5.99 -3.94 -7.25
CA SER A 76 -5.18 -4.65 -6.27
C SER A 76 -3.78 -4.05 -6.12
N PHE A 77 -3.07 -4.50 -5.08
CA PHE A 77 -1.71 -4.11 -4.76
C PHE A 77 -0.83 -5.35 -4.58
N VAL A 78 0.29 -5.40 -5.29
CA VAL A 78 1.35 -6.39 -5.08
C VAL A 78 2.51 -5.72 -4.35
N ILE A 79 2.77 -6.18 -3.13
CA ILE A 79 3.78 -5.61 -2.24
C ILE A 79 4.90 -6.62 -2.05
N ARG A 80 6.12 -6.22 -2.41
CA ARG A 80 7.34 -6.95 -2.07
C ARG A 80 8.14 -6.15 -1.07
N TYR A 81 8.52 -6.75 0.05
CA TYR A 81 9.35 -6.06 1.04
C TYR A 81 10.41 -6.97 1.67
N LYS A 82 11.43 -6.34 2.26
CA LYS A 82 12.50 -6.95 3.05
C LYS A 82 12.74 -6.12 4.30
N ILE A 83 13.05 -6.81 5.40
CA ILE A 83 13.43 -6.19 6.67
C ILE A 83 14.83 -6.72 7.03
N GLY A 84 15.69 -5.83 7.53
CA GLY A 84 17.09 -6.13 7.85
C GLY A 84 17.88 -6.53 6.61
N ASP A 85 18.81 -7.47 6.82
CA ASP A 85 19.64 -8.05 5.77
C ASP A 85 19.05 -9.35 5.19
N GLU A 86 17.71 -9.53 5.27
CA GLU A 86 17.04 -10.69 4.69
C GLU A 86 17.29 -10.80 3.16
N ASP A 87 17.81 -11.95 2.74
CA ASP A 87 18.03 -12.25 1.32
C ASP A 87 16.73 -12.49 0.55
N ARG A 88 15.64 -12.88 1.23
CA ARG A 88 14.37 -13.22 0.60
C ARG A 88 13.37 -12.07 0.68
N TRP A 89 12.74 -11.75 -0.46
CA TRP A 89 11.61 -10.81 -0.49
C TRP A 89 10.36 -11.49 0.06
N ARG A 90 9.69 -10.84 1.02
CA ARG A 90 8.34 -11.19 1.45
C ARG A 90 7.34 -10.63 0.45
N LEU A 91 6.28 -11.38 0.16
CA LEU A 91 5.22 -11.01 -0.79
C LEU A 91 3.89 -10.89 -0.05
N LYS A 92 3.19 -9.78 -0.25
CA LYS A 92 1.82 -9.54 0.22
C LYS A 92 0.98 -9.01 -0.93
N ASN A 93 -0.22 -9.55 -1.09
CA ASN A 93 -1.20 -9.08 -2.06
C ASN A 93 -2.45 -8.59 -1.32
N PHE A 94 -3.03 -7.50 -1.81
CA PHE A 94 -4.32 -7.00 -1.36
C PHE A 94 -5.22 -6.70 -2.55
N ASP A 95 -6.46 -7.13 -2.47
CA ASP A 95 -7.52 -6.62 -3.33
C ASP A 95 -8.01 -5.29 -2.76
N ASN A 96 -8.31 -4.31 -3.62
CA ASN A 96 -8.73 -2.97 -3.21
C ASN A 96 -10.22 -2.95 -2.82
N VAL A 97 -10.56 -3.74 -1.79
CA VAL A 97 -11.90 -3.99 -1.24
C VAL A 97 -11.81 -4.03 0.29
N PRO A 98 -12.94 -4.03 1.03
CA PRO A 98 -12.90 -4.19 2.48
C PRO A 98 -12.13 -5.44 2.91
N GLY A 99 -11.30 -5.36 3.95
CA GLY A 99 -10.49 -6.47 4.45
C GLY A 99 -9.25 -6.84 3.62
N GLY A 100 -9.11 -6.31 2.40
CA GLY A 100 -7.94 -6.55 1.54
C GLY A 100 -7.94 -7.89 0.81
N LYS A 101 -9.05 -8.62 0.83
CA LYS A 101 -9.30 -9.85 0.10
C LYS A 101 -10.78 -9.91 -0.24
N LEU A 102 -11.13 -10.41 -1.42
CA LEU A 102 -12.47 -10.95 -1.61
C LEU A 102 -12.64 -12.11 -0.62
N ASP A 103 -13.65 -12.05 0.24
CA ASP A 103 -13.99 -13.17 1.13
C ASP A 103 -14.08 -14.45 0.27
N GLU A 104 -13.28 -15.47 0.63
CA GLU A 104 -13.32 -16.81 0.00
C GLU A 104 -14.59 -17.57 0.37
#